data_AF-A0A0R0M6N0-F1
#
_entry.id   AF-A0A0R0M6N0-F1
#
_cell.length_a   1.000
_cell.length_b   1.000
_cell.length_c   1.000
_cell.angle_alpha   90.00
_cell.angle_beta   90.00
_cell.angle_gamma   90.00
#
_symmetry.space_group_name_H-M   'P 1'
#
loop_
_entity.id
_entity.type
_entity.pdbx_description
1 polymer ?
#
loop_
_entity_poly.entity_id
_entity_poly.type
_entity_poly.pdbx_seq_one_letter_code
_entity_poly.pdbx_strand_id
1 'polypeptide(L)'
;MSELNTAEIAKKEMDKLDPSLSYKFGKVIQFLSDNPDAVGQLKRKNSPIFGTEEYIILSATKFKTGRDLIKPLPPTTIPDKVVSIILNKYFEVPSKKLVEAEKLHSLSMMAENLVGDLLERYIAVVMEQHGWVWCSGSIVKVVDFIYLDSQNIWQSLQVKNRDNSENSSSAAIRKGTKIKKWFRTFSKKEGYNWDNFPSLEGKEKLSEKGFRSYAENYLTTLK
;
A
#
# COMPACT_ATOMS: atom_id res chain seq x y z
N MET A 1 13.25 -16.49 -22.45
CA MET A 1 12.66 -17.34 -21.40
C MET A 1 11.16 -17.37 -21.66
N SER A 2 10.56 -18.55 -21.74
CA SER A 2 9.11 -18.69 -21.98
C SER A 2 8.32 -18.37 -20.71
N GLU A 3 7.12 -17.79 -20.87
CA GLU A 3 6.19 -17.42 -19.79
C GLU A 3 5.84 -18.59 -18.85
N LEU A 4 5.82 -19.83 -19.38
CA LEU A 4 5.56 -21.04 -18.60
C LEU A 4 6.55 -21.22 -17.43
N ASN A 5 7.82 -20.87 -17.62
CA ASN A 5 8.83 -21.09 -16.59
C ASN A 5 8.65 -20.12 -15.40
N THR A 6 8.22 -18.88 -15.65
CA THR A 6 8.12 -17.86 -14.59
C THR A 6 6.97 -18.13 -13.63
N ALA A 7 5.83 -18.62 -14.13
CA ALA A 7 4.68 -18.97 -13.29
C ALA A 7 4.96 -20.20 -12.38
N GLU A 8 5.63 -21.21 -12.93
CA GLU A 8 6.04 -22.41 -12.17
C GLU A 8 7.04 -22.06 -11.07
N ILE A 9 8.06 -21.24 -11.38
CA ILE A 9 9.01 -20.74 -10.38
C ILE A 9 8.27 -19.92 -9.32
N ALA A 10 7.37 -19.01 -9.71
CA ALA A 10 6.62 -18.19 -8.76
C ALA A 10 5.80 -19.02 -7.77
N LYS A 11 5.11 -20.04 -8.27
CA LYS A 11 4.35 -20.96 -7.43
C LYS A 11 5.28 -21.73 -6.49
N LYS A 12 6.35 -22.34 -7.03
CA LYS A 12 7.32 -23.13 -6.27
C LYS A 12 7.96 -22.31 -5.15
N GLU A 13 8.41 -21.10 -5.44
CA GLU A 13 9.08 -20.25 -4.45
C GLU A 13 8.11 -19.71 -3.40
N MET A 14 6.86 -19.40 -3.77
CA MET A 14 5.86 -19.01 -2.77
C MET A 14 5.39 -20.20 -1.91
N ASP A 15 5.27 -21.41 -2.47
CA ASP A 15 4.90 -22.61 -1.71
C ASP A 15 5.92 -22.90 -0.59
N LYS A 16 7.21 -22.60 -0.81
CA LYS A 16 8.25 -22.74 0.21
C LYS A 16 8.09 -21.75 1.37
N LEU A 17 7.50 -20.57 1.12
CA LEU A 17 7.37 -19.49 2.10
C LEU A 17 6.00 -19.52 2.80
N ASP A 18 4.92 -19.57 2.01
CA ASP A 18 3.54 -19.61 2.46
C ASP A 18 2.63 -20.12 1.31
N PRO A 19 2.27 -21.42 1.31
CA PRO A 19 1.41 -22.00 0.28
C PRO A 19 0.06 -21.30 0.12
N SER A 20 -0.46 -20.64 1.16
CA SER A 20 -1.75 -19.94 1.09
C SER A 20 -1.69 -18.69 0.19
N LEU A 21 -0.48 -18.17 -0.07
CA LEU A 21 -0.24 -17.01 -0.90
C LEU A 21 0.14 -17.36 -2.35
N SER A 22 0.43 -18.62 -2.67
CA SER A 22 0.95 -19.03 -3.97
C SER A 22 0.06 -18.64 -5.14
N TYR A 23 -1.26 -18.82 -5.00
CA TYR A 23 -2.22 -18.41 -6.03
C TYR A 23 -2.18 -16.89 -6.27
N LYS A 24 -2.22 -16.11 -5.18
CA LYS A 24 -2.22 -14.64 -5.22
C LYS A 24 -0.92 -14.11 -5.80
N PHE A 25 0.22 -14.65 -5.36
CA PHE A 25 1.52 -14.27 -5.88
C PHE A 25 1.66 -14.62 -7.36
N GLY A 26 1.19 -15.81 -7.78
CA GLY A 26 1.13 -16.19 -9.19
C GLY A 26 0.35 -15.18 -10.04
N LYS A 27 -0.78 -14.65 -9.54
CA LYS A 27 -1.54 -13.60 -10.22
C LYS A 27 -0.79 -12.28 -10.33
N VAL A 28 -0.02 -11.89 -9.30
CA VAL A 28 0.85 -10.70 -9.39
C VAL A 28 1.93 -10.88 -10.45
N ILE A 29 2.58 -12.05 -10.50
CA ILE A 29 3.61 -12.33 -11.50
C ILE A 29 3.00 -12.36 -12.91
N GLN A 30 1.82 -12.97 -13.08
CA GLN A 30 1.08 -12.95 -14.34
C GLN A 30 0.79 -11.50 -14.79
N PHE A 31 0.26 -10.67 -13.89
CA PHE A 31 0.00 -9.26 -14.18
C PHE A 31 1.25 -8.51 -14.63
N LEU A 32 2.41 -8.76 -14.00
CA LEU A 32 3.67 -8.11 -14.36
C LEU A 32 4.24 -8.60 -15.69
N SER A 33 4.03 -9.87 -16.04
CA SER A 33 4.37 -10.39 -17.38
C SER A 33 3.55 -9.70 -18.46
N ASP A 34 2.25 -9.53 -18.22
CA ASP A 34 1.33 -8.86 -19.15
C ASP A 34 1.55 -7.33 -19.18
N ASN A 35 2.15 -6.76 -18.13
CA ASN A 35 2.37 -5.31 -17.97
C ASN A 35 3.82 -5.01 -17.49
N PRO A 36 4.85 -5.17 -18.35
CA PRO A 36 6.24 -5.00 -17.94
C PRO A 36 6.58 -3.60 -17.37
N ASP A 37 5.88 -2.55 -17.82
CA ASP A 37 6.06 -1.18 -17.30
C ASP A 37 5.59 -1.00 -15.85
N ALA A 38 4.77 -1.93 -15.35
CA ALA A 38 4.29 -1.95 -13.98
C ALA A 38 5.27 -2.65 -13.01
N VAL A 39 6.36 -3.24 -13.51
CA VAL A 39 7.42 -3.81 -12.68
C VAL A 39 8.02 -2.73 -11.79
N GLY A 40 7.93 -2.93 -10.47
CA GLY A 40 8.55 -2.05 -9.49
C GLY A 40 10.07 -2.05 -9.63
N GLN A 41 10.68 -0.86 -9.63
CA GLN A 41 12.13 -0.76 -9.54
C GLN A 41 12.58 -1.20 -8.14
N LEU A 42 13.35 -2.28 -8.07
CA LEU A 42 14.08 -2.62 -6.86
C LEU A 42 15.16 -1.54 -6.65
N LYS A 43 15.31 -1.03 -5.43
CA LYS A 43 16.17 0.15 -5.13
C LYS A 43 17.69 -0.16 -5.15
N ARG A 44 18.14 -1.24 -5.79
CA ARG A 44 19.55 -1.68 -5.76
C ARG A 44 20.21 -1.44 -7.12
N LYS A 45 21.50 -1.07 -7.09
CA LYS A 45 22.35 -0.79 -8.27
C LYS A 45 22.44 -1.99 -9.23
N ASN A 46 22.27 -3.21 -8.69
CA ASN A 46 22.17 -4.48 -9.43
C ASN A 46 20.84 -5.16 -9.10
N SER A 47 19.73 -4.50 -9.44
CA SER A 47 18.42 -5.10 -9.21
C SER A 47 18.20 -6.26 -10.18
N PRO A 48 17.75 -7.43 -9.68
CA PRO A 48 17.49 -8.57 -10.55
C PRO A 48 16.44 -8.19 -11.59
N ILE A 49 16.65 -8.66 -12.80
CA ILE A 49 15.80 -8.38 -13.96
C ILE A 49 14.50 -9.16 -13.80
N PHE A 50 13.37 -8.54 -14.15
CA PHE A 50 12.09 -9.23 -14.15
C PHE A 50 12.16 -10.56 -14.91
N GLY A 51 11.52 -11.59 -14.37
CA GLY A 51 11.48 -12.93 -14.96
C GLY A 51 12.69 -13.83 -14.65
N THR A 52 13.75 -13.32 -14.01
CA THR A 52 14.81 -14.19 -13.47
C THR A 52 14.34 -14.88 -12.18
N GLU A 53 14.89 -16.06 -11.89
CA GLU A 53 14.60 -16.78 -10.64
C GLU A 53 14.93 -15.92 -9.41
N GLU A 54 16.04 -15.18 -9.43
CA GLU A 54 16.43 -14.25 -8.37
C GLU A 54 15.37 -13.15 -8.12
N TYR A 55 14.81 -12.56 -9.19
CA TYR A 55 13.75 -11.58 -9.06
C TYR A 55 12.50 -12.18 -8.41
N ILE A 56 12.13 -13.40 -8.82
CA ILE A 56 10.94 -14.09 -8.31
C ILE A 56 11.11 -14.45 -6.83
N ILE A 57 12.27 -14.96 -6.41
CA ILE A 57 12.57 -15.27 -4.99
C ILE A 57 12.47 -14.01 -4.13
N LEU A 58 13.09 -12.91 -4.56
CA LEU A 58 13.07 -11.65 -3.82
C LEU A 58 11.64 -11.08 -3.74
N SER A 59 10.90 -11.16 -4.85
CA SER A 59 9.51 -10.71 -4.91
C SER A 59 8.60 -11.55 -4.02
N ALA A 60 8.78 -12.88 -3.98
CA ALA A 60 8.01 -13.75 -3.11
C ALA A 60 8.22 -13.40 -1.62
N THR A 61 9.48 -13.17 -1.23
CA THR A 61 9.81 -12.75 0.14
C THR A 61 9.18 -11.41 0.49
N LYS A 62 9.25 -10.42 -0.41
CA LYS A 62 8.60 -9.11 -0.22
C LYS A 62 7.08 -9.22 -0.14
N PHE A 63 6.47 -10.05 -0.97
CA PHE A 63 5.03 -10.23 -1.01
C PHE A 63 4.52 -10.77 0.32
N LYS A 64 5.19 -11.79 0.86
CA LYS A 64 4.89 -12.38 2.17
C LYS A 64 5.13 -11.37 3.30
N THR A 65 6.33 -10.80 3.37
CA THR A 65 6.71 -9.90 4.47
C THR A 65 5.90 -8.61 4.50
N GLY A 66 5.46 -8.12 3.34
CA GLY A 66 4.52 -6.99 3.27
C GLY A 66 3.16 -7.26 3.92
N ARG A 67 2.84 -8.52 4.23
CA ARG A 67 1.60 -8.93 4.91
C ARG A 67 1.80 -9.20 6.39
N ASP A 68 3.05 -9.30 6.87
CA ASP A 68 3.35 -9.53 8.28
C ASP A 68 2.89 -8.35 9.14
N LEU A 69 2.69 -8.59 10.43
CA LEU A 69 2.28 -7.56 11.38
C LEU A 69 3.38 -6.50 11.53
N ILE A 70 3.00 -5.23 11.33
CA ILE A 70 3.88 -4.07 11.51
C ILE A 70 3.65 -3.47 12.89
N LYS A 71 4.71 -3.44 13.70
CA LYS A 71 4.76 -2.67 14.94
C LYS A 71 5.29 -1.26 14.64
N PRO A 72 4.51 -0.19 14.90
CA PRO A 72 5.01 1.17 14.71
C PRO A 72 6.15 1.44 15.69
N LEU A 73 7.29 1.89 15.16
CA LEU A 73 8.43 2.32 15.96
C LEU A 73 8.39 3.83 16.13
N PRO A 74 8.88 4.35 17.27
CA PRO A 74 9.05 5.78 17.42
C PRO A 74 10.02 6.31 16.34
N PRO A 75 9.77 7.52 15.83
CA PRO A 75 10.60 8.13 14.80
C PRO A 75 12.01 8.39 15.34
N THR A 76 13.02 8.14 14.51
CA THR A 76 14.44 8.34 14.84
C THR A 76 15.04 9.58 14.14
N THR A 77 14.24 10.30 13.37
CA THR A 77 14.66 11.49 12.62
C THR A 77 14.92 12.66 13.56
N ILE A 78 15.99 13.41 13.31
CA ILE A 78 16.29 14.66 14.01
C ILE A 78 15.38 15.76 13.43
N PRO A 79 14.55 16.45 14.24
CA PRO A 79 13.67 17.51 13.77
C PRO A 79 14.41 18.77 13.32
N ASP A 80 13.84 19.51 12.36
CA ASP A 80 14.35 20.79 11.92
C ASP A 80 13.93 21.91 12.88
N LYS A 81 14.91 22.57 13.51
CA LYS A 81 14.69 23.65 14.48
C LYS A 81 13.94 24.85 13.89
N VAL A 82 14.01 25.06 12.58
CA VAL A 82 13.28 26.15 11.90
C VAL A 82 11.77 25.97 12.04
N VAL A 83 11.27 24.73 12.06
CA VAL A 83 9.85 24.43 12.30
C VAL A 83 9.40 25.00 13.65
N SER A 84 10.17 24.77 14.72
CA SER A 84 9.87 25.31 16.06
C SER A 84 9.94 26.83 16.11
N ILE A 85 10.85 27.46 15.35
CA ILE A 85 10.92 28.92 15.22
C ILE A 85 9.64 29.46 14.55
N ILE A 86 9.19 28.84 13.46
CA ILE A 86 7.95 29.22 12.76
C ILE A 86 6.73 29.03 13.68
N LEU A 87 6.63 27.88 14.36
CA LEU A 87 5.54 27.62 15.32
C LEU A 87 5.46 28.69 16.40
N ASN A 88 6.60 29.13 16.94
CA ASN A 88 6.63 30.14 17.98
C ASN A 88 6.37 31.56 17.46
N LYS A 89 7.02 31.96 16.35
CA LYS A 89 7.03 33.35 15.89
C LYS A 89 5.85 33.72 15.00
N TYR A 90 5.29 32.76 14.27
CA TYR A 90 4.20 32.99 13.34
C TYR A 90 2.87 32.43 13.83
N PHE A 91 2.87 31.18 14.33
CA PHE A 91 1.67 30.54 14.87
C PHE A 91 1.49 30.77 16.39
N GLU A 92 2.35 31.61 17.00
CA GLU A 92 2.26 32.03 18.40
C GLU A 92 2.21 30.89 19.43
N VAL A 93 2.77 29.71 19.09
CA VAL A 93 2.84 28.58 20.02
C VAL A 93 3.78 28.93 21.18
N PRO A 94 3.32 28.84 22.45
CA PRO A 94 4.15 29.19 23.60
C PRO A 94 5.43 28.35 23.68
N SER A 95 6.57 28.97 24.02
CA SER A 95 7.88 28.30 24.05
C SER A 95 7.90 27.03 24.91
N LYS A 96 7.14 27.03 26.02
CA LYS A 96 7.00 25.87 26.93
C LYS A 96 6.33 24.64 26.28
N LYS A 97 5.61 24.81 25.17
CA LYS A 97 4.91 23.73 24.44
C LYS A 97 5.70 23.21 23.24
N LEU A 98 6.81 23.85 22.84
CA LEU A 98 7.52 23.50 21.60
C LEU A 98 8.08 22.07 21.62
N VAL A 99 8.64 21.64 22.76
CA VAL A 99 9.17 20.27 22.92
C VAL A 99 8.06 19.22 22.80
N GLU A 100 6.89 19.48 23.37
CA GLU A 100 5.74 18.59 23.26
C GLU A 100 5.18 18.58 21.83
N ALA A 101 5.07 19.74 21.19
CA ALA A 101 4.59 19.87 19.82
C ALA A 101 5.48 19.10 18.83
N GLU A 102 6.81 19.18 18.99
CA GLU A 102 7.78 18.42 18.20
C GLU A 102 7.56 16.91 18.34
N LYS A 103 7.47 16.42 19.59
CA LYS A 103 7.24 15.01 19.87
C LYS A 103 5.92 14.51 19.28
N LEU A 104 4.83 15.23 19.50
CA LEU A 104 3.51 14.85 19.01
C LEU A 104 3.41 14.91 17.49
N HIS A 105 4.04 15.90 16.85
CA HIS A 105 4.12 15.96 15.40
C HIS A 105 4.83 14.73 14.82
N SER A 106 5.97 14.35 15.40
CA SER A 106 6.74 13.19 14.96
C SER A 106 5.94 11.89 15.09
N LEU A 107 5.25 11.70 16.22
CA LEU A 107 4.35 10.55 16.42
C LEU A 107 3.16 10.57 15.45
N SER A 108 2.60 11.75 15.17
CA SER A 108 1.49 11.90 14.22
C SER A 108 1.89 11.49 12.80
N MET A 109 3.10 11.87 12.35
CA MET A 109 3.61 11.44 11.04
C MET A 109 3.73 9.91 10.93
N MET A 110 4.15 9.23 12.00
CA MET A 110 4.21 7.76 12.02
C MET A 110 2.81 7.14 12.02
N ALA A 111 1.88 7.71 12.77
CA ALA A 111 0.49 7.28 12.77
C ALA A 111 -0.15 7.45 11.39
N GLU A 112 0.09 8.57 10.69
CA GLU A 112 -0.41 8.83 9.34
C GLU A 112 0.08 7.79 8.33
N ASN A 113 1.36 7.41 8.40
CA ASN A 113 1.92 6.34 7.56
C ASN A 113 1.24 4.99 7.85
N LEU A 114 1.07 4.66 9.13
CA LEU A 114 0.41 3.41 9.54
C LEU A 114 -1.06 3.37 9.11
N VAL A 115 -1.78 4.50 9.14
CA VAL A 115 -3.17 4.56 8.66
C VAL A 115 -3.27 4.17 7.18
N GLY A 116 -2.29 4.54 6.34
CA GLY A 116 -2.22 4.10 4.95
C GLY A 116 -2.07 2.59 4.81
N ASP A 117 -1.13 2.00 5.56
CA ASP A 117 -0.89 0.56 5.57
C ASP A 117 -2.11 -0.23 6.09
N LEU A 118 -2.72 0.22 7.20
CA LEU A 118 -3.93 -0.39 7.76
C LEU A 118 -5.11 -0.32 6.78
N LEU A 119 -5.21 0.76 6.00
CA LEU A 119 -6.26 0.92 5.00
C LEU A 119 -6.13 -0.13 3.89
N GLU A 120 -4.92 -0.35 3.38
CA GLU A 120 -4.66 -1.41 2.40
C GLU A 120 -4.98 -2.79 3.00
N ARG A 121 -4.55 -3.06 4.24
CA ARG A 121 -4.83 -4.36 4.89
C ARG A 121 -6.32 -4.62 5.11
N TYR A 122 -7.07 -3.61 5.56
CA TYR A 122 -8.51 -3.73 5.73
C TYR A 122 -9.19 -4.05 4.40
N ILE A 123 -8.83 -3.34 3.33
CA ILE A 123 -9.37 -3.59 1.99
C ILE A 123 -8.98 -5.00 1.52
N ALA A 124 -7.74 -5.45 1.75
CA ALA A 124 -7.30 -6.78 1.39
C ALA A 124 -8.11 -7.89 2.10
N VAL A 125 -8.36 -7.75 3.41
CA VAL A 125 -9.14 -8.73 4.18
C VAL A 125 -10.55 -8.92 3.60
N VAL A 126 -11.17 -7.84 3.13
CA VAL A 126 -12.51 -7.87 2.54
C VAL A 126 -12.47 -8.32 1.08
N MET A 127 -11.65 -7.67 0.25
CA MET A 127 -11.72 -7.79 -1.21
C MET A 127 -11.01 -9.02 -1.75
N GLU A 128 -10.01 -9.59 -1.04
CA GLU A 128 -9.33 -10.81 -1.53
C GLU A 128 -10.27 -12.04 -1.54
N GLN A 129 -11.36 -12.01 -0.77
CA GLN A 129 -12.41 -13.03 -0.82
C GLN A 129 -13.25 -12.96 -2.10
N HIS A 130 -13.21 -11.82 -2.79
CA HIS A 130 -13.92 -11.53 -4.04
C HIS A 130 -12.97 -11.49 -5.24
N GLY A 131 -11.82 -12.18 -5.14
CA GLY A 131 -10.88 -12.40 -6.23
C GLY A 131 -9.87 -11.27 -6.48
N TRP A 132 -9.95 -10.16 -5.74
CA TRP A 132 -8.90 -9.15 -5.77
C TRP A 132 -7.61 -9.70 -5.17
N VAL A 133 -6.48 -9.13 -5.57
CA VAL A 133 -5.17 -9.47 -5.02
C VAL A 133 -4.48 -8.19 -4.57
N TRP A 134 -4.10 -8.15 -3.28
CA TRP A 134 -3.27 -7.07 -2.76
C TRP A 134 -1.81 -7.25 -3.20
N CYS A 135 -1.26 -6.24 -3.86
CA CYS A 135 0.11 -6.18 -4.36
C CYS A 135 1.11 -5.80 -3.25
N SER A 136 1.10 -6.55 -2.15
CA SER A 136 1.93 -6.29 -0.97
C SER A 136 3.43 -6.30 -1.28
N GLY A 137 4.21 -5.56 -0.48
CA GLY A 137 5.67 -5.53 -0.60
C GLY A 137 6.23 -4.62 -1.69
N SER A 138 5.39 -3.75 -2.28
CA SER A 138 5.78 -2.76 -3.30
C SER A 138 6.44 -3.38 -4.54
N ILE A 139 5.94 -4.54 -4.96
CA ILE A 139 6.43 -5.29 -6.14
C ILE A 139 5.87 -4.69 -7.43
N VAL A 140 4.62 -4.25 -7.39
CA VAL A 140 3.95 -3.57 -8.50
C VAL A 140 4.06 -2.07 -8.31
N LYS A 141 4.48 -1.36 -9.35
CA LYS A 141 4.61 0.09 -9.35
C LYS A 141 3.23 0.73 -9.32
N VAL A 142 3.01 1.67 -8.38
CA VAL A 142 1.82 2.54 -8.26
C VAL A 142 0.45 1.86 -8.18
N VAL A 143 0.39 0.52 -8.09
CA VAL A 143 -0.84 -0.26 -7.99
C VAL A 143 -0.82 -1.02 -6.66
N ASP A 144 -1.90 -0.88 -5.91
CA ASP A 144 -2.05 -1.54 -4.61
C ASP A 144 -2.89 -2.82 -4.76
N PHE A 145 -3.85 -2.85 -5.67
CA PHE A 145 -4.68 -4.03 -5.92
C PHE A 145 -4.87 -4.31 -7.41
N ILE A 146 -4.92 -5.59 -7.76
CA ILE A 146 -5.25 -6.09 -9.11
C ILE A 146 -6.41 -7.08 -9.07
N TYR A 147 -7.12 -7.19 -10.17
CA TYR A 147 -8.19 -8.15 -10.38
C TYR A 147 -8.28 -8.50 -11.86
N LEU A 148 -8.43 -9.79 -12.18
CA LEU A 148 -8.69 -10.25 -13.54
C LEU A 148 -10.18 -10.48 -13.67
N ASP A 149 -10.85 -9.66 -14.49
CA ASP A 149 -12.30 -9.78 -14.67
C ASP A 149 -12.71 -10.98 -15.54
N SER A 150 -14.02 -11.21 -15.65
CA SER A 150 -14.58 -12.32 -16.43
C SER A 150 -14.29 -12.24 -17.94
N GLN A 151 -13.82 -11.09 -18.43
CA GLN A 151 -13.40 -10.88 -19.81
C GLN A 151 -11.88 -11.06 -19.97
N ASN A 152 -11.19 -11.53 -18.93
CA ASN A 152 -9.73 -11.64 -18.85
C ASN A 152 -9.01 -10.29 -19.02
N ILE A 153 -9.63 -9.21 -18.55
CA ILE A 153 -9.02 -7.87 -18.56
C ILE A 153 -8.55 -7.52 -17.14
N TRP A 154 -7.30 -7.08 -17.05
CA TRP A 154 -6.74 -6.60 -15.79
C TRP A 154 -7.36 -5.27 -15.36
N GLN A 155 -7.97 -5.29 -14.18
CA GLN A 155 -8.36 -4.12 -13.41
C GLN A 155 -7.27 -3.84 -12.38
N SER A 156 -6.86 -2.59 -12.25
CA SER A 156 -5.85 -2.14 -11.28
C SER A 156 -6.38 -0.95 -10.49
N LEU A 157 -6.07 -0.93 -9.19
CA LEU A 157 -6.52 0.08 -8.24
C LEU A 157 -5.36 0.58 -7.40
N GLN A 158 -5.28 1.91 -7.30
CA GLN A 158 -4.47 2.61 -6.32
C GLN A 158 -5.36 3.22 -5.24
N VAL A 159 -5.04 2.95 -3.99
CA VAL A 159 -5.71 3.44 -2.79
C VAL A 159 -4.87 4.55 -2.17
N LYS A 160 -5.55 5.60 -1.69
CA LYS A 160 -4.95 6.67 -0.91
C LYS A 160 -5.78 6.95 0.33
N ASN A 161 -5.13 7.34 1.43
CA ASN A 161 -5.87 7.72 2.63
C ASN A 161 -6.61 9.06 2.45
N ARG A 162 -6.05 10.00 1.68
CA ARG A 162 -6.62 11.34 1.47
C ARG A 162 -6.59 11.76 0.00
N ASP A 163 -7.54 12.59 -0.40
CA ASP A 163 -7.66 13.16 -1.75
C ASP A 163 -6.40 13.92 -2.23
N ASN A 164 -5.69 14.56 -1.30
CA ASN A 164 -4.49 15.35 -1.54
C ASN A 164 -3.19 14.63 -1.16
N SER A 165 -3.22 13.33 -0.84
CA SER A 165 -2.00 12.54 -0.53
C SER A 165 -1.16 12.24 -1.77
N GLU A 166 -1.66 12.54 -2.95
CA GLU A 166 -0.98 12.24 -4.18
C GLU A 166 -0.01 13.36 -4.58
N ASN A 167 1.27 13.01 -4.70
CA ASN A 167 2.28 13.91 -5.23
C ASN A 167 2.30 13.91 -6.77
N SER A 168 2.88 14.95 -7.37
CA SER A 168 2.94 15.12 -8.82
C SER A 168 3.63 13.96 -9.56
N SER A 169 4.59 13.28 -8.92
CA SER A 169 5.28 12.14 -9.51
C SER A 169 4.39 10.90 -9.63
N SER A 170 3.58 10.59 -8.62
CA SER A 170 2.62 9.48 -8.70
C SER A 170 1.47 9.79 -9.67
N ALA A 171 1.07 11.05 -9.82
CA ALA A 171 0.08 11.48 -10.80
C ALA A 171 0.57 11.32 -12.24
N ALA A 172 1.83 11.69 -12.50
CA ALA A 172 2.43 11.57 -13.81
C ALA A 172 2.50 10.11 -14.29
N ILE A 173 2.82 9.17 -13.39
CA ILE A 173 2.92 7.74 -13.74
C ILE A 173 1.56 7.14 -14.12
N ARG A 174 0.46 7.63 -13.55
CA ARG A 174 -0.89 7.17 -13.95
C ARG A 174 -1.39 7.79 -15.25
N LYS A 175 -0.82 8.91 -15.70
CA LYS A 175 -1.28 9.59 -16.91
C LYS A 175 -1.08 8.67 -18.11
N GLY A 176 -2.19 8.22 -18.72
CA GLY A 176 -2.18 7.28 -19.84
C GLY A 176 -2.35 5.81 -19.48
N THR A 177 -2.55 5.47 -18.19
CA THR A 177 -2.84 4.09 -17.75
C THR A 177 -4.31 3.91 -17.39
N LYS A 178 -4.77 2.65 -17.33
CA LYS A 178 -6.13 2.29 -16.88
C LYS A 178 -6.24 2.13 -15.35
N ILE A 179 -5.22 2.54 -14.60
CA ILE A 179 -5.17 2.38 -13.14
C ILE A 179 -6.22 3.28 -12.51
N LYS A 180 -7.21 2.68 -11.85
CA LYS A 180 -8.23 3.41 -11.09
C LYS A 180 -7.58 3.98 -9.83
N LYS A 181 -7.99 5.19 -9.43
CA LYS A 181 -7.60 5.79 -8.15
C LYS A 181 -8.82 5.93 -7.27
N TRP A 182 -8.69 5.52 -6.01
CA TRP A 182 -9.67 5.80 -4.97
C TRP A 182 -8.97 6.37 -3.74
N PHE A 183 -9.67 7.20 -2.98
CA PHE A 183 -9.18 7.75 -1.71
C PHE A 183 -10.25 7.66 -0.62
N ARG A 184 -9.85 7.64 0.67
CA ARG A 184 -10.77 7.48 1.81
C ARG A 184 -11.36 8.78 2.34
N THR A 185 -10.53 9.80 2.60
CA THR A 185 -10.94 11.05 3.29
C THR A 185 -10.75 12.29 2.43
N PHE A 186 -11.58 13.31 2.67
CA PHE A 186 -11.48 14.61 2.00
C PHE A 186 -10.61 15.58 2.80
N SER A 187 -9.83 16.41 2.12
CA SER A 187 -8.95 17.37 2.80
C SER A 187 -9.65 18.66 3.24
N LYS A 188 -10.77 18.99 2.59
CA LYS A 188 -11.48 20.27 2.75
C LYS A 188 -12.95 20.15 3.16
N LYS A 189 -13.43 18.94 3.46
CA LYS A 189 -14.78 18.70 3.96
C LYS A 189 -14.81 17.47 4.86
N GLU A 190 -15.83 17.40 5.72
CA GLU A 190 -16.10 16.21 6.51
C GLU A 190 -16.68 15.08 5.64
N GLY A 191 -16.57 13.85 6.16
CA GLY A 191 -17.09 12.65 5.52
C GLY A 191 -16.02 11.75 4.90
N TYR A 192 -16.50 10.63 4.34
CA TYR A 192 -15.69 9.55 3.80
C TYR A 192 -16.16 9.21 2.38
N ASN A 193 -15.28 8.62 1.60
CA ASN A 193 -15.49 8.39 0.17
C ASN A 193 -15.75 6.91 -0.17
N TRP A 194 -16.19 6.11 0.81
CA TRP A 194 -16.46 4.67 0.66
C TRP A 194 -17.53 4.36 -0.39
N ASP A 195 -18.57 5.20 -0.52
CA ASP A 195 -19.62 5.00 -1.53
C ASP A 195 -19.10 5.09 -2.98
N ASN A 196 -17.99 5.81 -3.18
CA ASN A 196 -17.30 5.94 -4.47
C ASN A 196 -16.19 4.90 -4.65
N PHE A 197 -16.06 3.91 -3.75
CA PHE A 197 -15.18 2.78 -3.99
C PHE A 197 -15.59 2.12 -5.31
N PRO A 198 -14.64 1.75 -6.20
CA PRO A 198 -14.97 1.27 -7.53
C PRO A 198 -16.01 0.16 -7.48
N SER A 199 -16.98 0.20 -8.40
CA SER A 199 -18.14 -0.70 -8.34
C SER A 199 -17.72 -2.15 -8.62
N LEU A 200 -17.45 -2.88 -7.55
CA LEU A 200 -16.86 -4.20 -7.53
C LEU A 200 -17.59 -5.05 -6.48
N GLU A 201 -17.60 -6.36 -6.69
CA GLU A 201 -18.14 -7.30 -5.72
C GLU A 201 -17.41 -7.16 -4.37
N GLY A 202 -18.16 -7.09 -3.27
CA GLY A 202 -17.61 -6.92 -1.92
C GLY A 202 -17.48 -5.47 -1.47
N LYS A 203 -17.67 -4.47 -2.35
CA LYS A 203 -17.56 -3.05 -1.98
C LYS A 203 -18.55 -2.66 -0.87
N GLU A 204 -19.72 -3.29 -0.84
CA GLU A 204 -20.78 -3.04 0.14
C GLU A 204 -20.38 -3.43 1.57
N LYS A 205 -19.33 -4.24 1.71
CA LYS A 205 -18.73 -4.62 3.00
C LYS A 205 -17.65 -3.64 3.46
N LEU A 206 -17.23 -2.72 2.61
CA LEU A 206 -16.26 -1.69 2.93
C LEU A 206 -16.97 -0.47 3.53
N SER A 207 -16.52 -0.04 4.72
CA SER A 207 -17.06 1.16 5.36
C SER A 207 -16.04 1.77 6.32
N GLU A 208 -16.25 3.04 6.67
CA GLU A 208 -15.42 3.70 7.68
C GLU A 208 -15.53 3.01 9.04
N LYS A 209 -16.73 2.57 9.42
CA LYS A 209 -16.96 1.84 10.66
C LYS A 209 -16.15 0.54 10.67
N GLY A 210 -16.21 -0.23 9.58
CA GLY A 210 -15.44 -1.46 9.43
C GLY A 210 -13.94 -1.22 9.48
N PHE A 211 -13.45 -0.17 8.81
CA PHE A 211 -12.03 0.21 8.84
C PHE A 211 -11.55 0.56 10.26
N ARG A 212 -12.31 1.35 11.02
CA ARG A 212 -11.97 1.72 12.39
C ARG A 212 -11.93 0.50 13.31
N SER A 213 -12.94 -0.36 13.25
CA SER A 213 -12.96 -1.60 14.03
C SER A 213 -11.79 -2.52 13.66
N TYR A 214 -11.44 -2.60 12.38
CA TYR A 214 -10.24 -3.33 11.94
C TYR A 214 -8.96 -2.75 12.56
N ALA A 215 -8.78 -1.42 12.50
CA ALA A 215 -7.61 -0.75 13.04
C ALA A 215 -7.48 -0.92 14.57
N GLU A 216 -8.58 -0.78 15.31
CA GLU A 216 -8.63 -0.98 16.77
C GLU A 216 -8.22 -2.41 17.15
N ASN A 217 -8.80 -3.41 16.48
CA ASN A 217 -8.46 -4.81 16.70
C ASN A 217 -6.99 -5.09 16.36
N TYR A 218 -6.52 -4.61 15.21
CA TYR A 218 -5.14 -4.76 14.78
C TYR A 218 -4.17 -4.20 15.81
N LEU A 219 -4.37 -2.95 16.25
CA LEU A 219 -3.49 -2.30 17.23
C LEU A 219 -3.54 -2.99 18.60
N THR A 220 -4.68 -3.58 18.98
CA THR A 220 -4.81 -4.35 20.22
C THR A 220 -4.00 -5.64 20.15
N THR A 221 -3.94 -6.32 19.00
CA THR A 221 -3.12 -7.53 18.83
C THR A 221 -1.61 -7.30 18.86
N LEU A 222 -1.16 -6.05 18.71
CA LEU A 222 0.27 -5.70 18.75
C LEU A 222 0.81 -5.47 20.17
N LYS A 223 -0.08 -5.25 21.14
CA LYS A 223 0.25 -5.06 22.56
C LYS A 223 0.47 -6.42 23.22
#